data_AF-A0A6F8SMH6-F1
#
_entry.id   AF-A0A6F8SMH6-F1
#
_cell.length_a   1.000
_cell.length_b   1.000
_cell.length_c   1.000
_cell.angle_alpha   90.00
_cell.angle_beta   90.00
_cell.angle_gamma   90.00
#
_symmetry.space_group_name_H-M   'P 1'
#
loop_
_entity.id
_entity.type
_entity.pdbx_description
1 polymer ?
#
loop_
_entity_poly.entity_id
_entity_poly.type
_entity_poly.pdbx_seq_one_letter_code
_entity_poly.pdbx_strand_id
1 'polypeptide(L)'
;MLEFIWHARGGQGAFTAARCLGAAAALSAGAYALAFPTFGPERRGAPMRAFTKIDTAPIGDRSAVHRAAFVIYLDETLVEDGWEDELAPGGLMLLNTKRALDDPRILGIDADGISAAVLGRPIPNTVFLGAIPALTAAVTIEDIHAGICATMPEKLHAKNLRIVDVAFAEVASREIAATRDLVAAEQAATEVTAVLSEKDAMFSLAAEMLVEGEGRDFDVRDC
;
A
#
# COMPACT_ATOMS: atom_id res chain seq x y z
N MET A 1 -10.89 -1.19 -13.65
CA MET A 1 -11.08 -2.27 -12.66
C MET A 1 -9.91 -2.38 -11.69
N LEU A 2 -10.21 -2.31 -10.40
CA LEU A 2 -9.31 -2.57 -9.28
C LEU A 2 -9.66 -3.94 -8.69
N GLU A 3 -8.66 -4.79 -8.49
CA GLU A 3 -8.86 -6.18 -8.08
C GLU A 3 -8.04 -6.51 -6.82
N PHE A 4 -8.62 -7.37 -5.99
CA PHE A 4 -8.08 -7.82 -4.71
C PHE A 4 -8.12 -9.35 -4.65
N ILE A 5 -7.01 -9.97 -4.25
CA ILE A 5 -6.94 -11.40 -3.91
C ILE A 5 -6.77 -11.52 -2.40
N TRP A 6 -7.61 -12.31 -1.75
CA TRP A 6 -7.58 -12.57 -0.32
C TRP A 6 -7.18 -14.03 -0.07
N HIS A 7 -5.96 -14.26 0.40
CA HIS A 7 -5.48 -15.54 0.87
C HIS A 7 -5.74 -15.71 2.36
N ALA A 8 -6.36 -16.82 2.72
CA ALA A 8 -6.64 -17.14 4.12
C ALA A 8 -6.78 -18.63 4.36
N ARG A 9 -6.79 -19.01 5.63
CA ARG A 9 -7.26 -20.31 6.08
C ARG A 9 -8.75 -20.26 6.36
N GLY A 10 -9.44 -21.36 6.07
CA GLY A 10 -10.88 -21.50 6.34
C GLY A 10 -11.22 -21.15 7.79
N GLY A 11 -11.99 -20.09 7.98
CA GLY A 11 -12.37 -19.57 9.30
C GLY A 11 -11.73 -18.23 9.70
N GLN A 12 -10.73 -17.72 8.95
CA GLN A 12 -10.13 -16.41 9.19
C GLN A 12 -10.93 -15.23 8.62
N GLY A 13 -11.95 -15.49 7.82
CA GLY A 13 -12.91 -14.46 7.38
C GLY A 13 -12.52 -13.70 6.11
N ALA A 14 -11.67 -14.24 5.24
CA ALA A 14 -11.35 -13.63 3.94
C ALA A 14 -12.59 -13.33 3.09
N PHE A 15 -13.51 -14.28 2.93
CA PHE A 15 -14.72 -14.01 2.15
C PHE A 15 -15.62 -12.95 2.81
N THR A 16 -15.65 -12.90 4.15
CA THR A 16 -16.34 -11.84 4.87
C THR A 16 -15.73 -10.48 4.57
N ALA A 17 -14.39 -10.36 4.62
CA ALA A 17 -13.71 -9.11 4.29
C ALA A 17 -13.93 -8.72 2.83
N ALA A 18 -13.81 -9.67 1.90
CA ALA A 18 -14.06 -9.43 0.48
C ALA A 18 -15.47 -8.86 0.23
N ARG A 19 -16.49 -9.40 0.93
CA ARG A 19 -17.87 -8.90 0.88
C ARG A 19 -18.03 -7.53 1.51
N CYS A 20 -17.40 -7.28 2.67
CA CYS A 20 -17.42 -5.96 3.30
C CYS A 20 -16.82 -4.89 2.39
N LEU A 21 -15.67 -5.17 1.76
CA LEU A 21 -15.05 -4.26 0.80
C LEU A 21 -15.93 -4.06 -0.44
N GLY A 22 -16.52 -5.13 -0.97
CA GLY A 22 -17.45 -5.02 -2.10
C GLY A 22 -18.69 -4.18 -1.74
N ALA A 23 -19.24 -4.36 -0.53
CA ALA A 23 -20.34 -3.54 -0.03
C ALA A 23 -19.93 -2.08 0.16
N ALA A 24 -18.75 -1.83 0.74
CA ALA A 24 -18.19 -0.49 0.90
C ALA A 24 -18.11 0.25 -0.46
N ALA A 25 -17.51 -0.41 -1.45
CA ALA A 25 -17.39 0.14 -2.79
C ALA A 25 -18.75 0.35 -3.47
N ALA A 26 -19.68 -0.60 -3.36
CA ALA A 26 -21.01 -0.47 -3.98
C ALA A 26 -21.90 0.61 -3.32
N LEU A 27 -21.62 0.96 -2.06
CA LEU A 27 -22.28 2.06 -1.36
C LEU A 27 -21.65 3.42 -1.72
N SER A 28 -20.39 3.41 -2.16
CA SER A 28 -19.70 4.60 -2.69
C SER A 28 -20.31 4.99 -4.05
N ALA A 29 -20.53 6.29 -4.26
CA ALA A 29 -21.26 6.77 -5.43
C ALA A 29 -20.52 6.46 -6.74
N GLY A 30 -21.21 5.76 -7.67
CA GLY A 30 -20.70 5.51 -9.03
C GLY A 30 -19.76 4.32 -9.17
N ALA A 31 -19.59 3.49 -8.13
CA ALA A 31 -18.80 2.28 -8.19
C ALA A 31 -19.68 1.01 -8.23
N TYR A 32 -19.18 0.00 -8.93
CA TYR A 32 -19.72 -1.35 -9.00
C TYR A 32 -18.73 -2.30 -8.36
N ALA A 33 -19.23 -3.31 -7.64
CA ALA A 33 -18.37 -4.28 -6.99
C ALA A 33 -18.91 -5.71 -7.11
N LEU A 34 -17.97 -6.66 -7.16
CA LEU A 34 -18.23 -8.09 -7.03
C LEU A 34 -17.31 -8.66 -5.96
N ALA A 35 -17.87 -9.54 -5.11
CA ALA A 35 -17.10 -10.30 -4.15
C ALA A 35 -17.52 -11.77 -4.21
N PHE A 36 -16.56 -12.67 -4.41
CA PHE A 36 -16.83 -14.10 -4.52
C PHE A 36 -15.66 -14.92 -4.01
N PRO A 37 -15.92 -16.12 -3.46
CA PRO A 37 -14.87 -17.01 -3.00
C PRO A 37 -14.51 -18.04 -4.08
N THR A 38 -13.36 -18.66 -3.90
CA THR A 38 -13.00 -19.95 -4.48
C THR A 38 -12.71 -20.93 -3.35
N PHE A 39 -13.44 -22.03 -3.35
CA PHE A 39 -13.24 -23.13 -2.42
C PHE A 39 -12.93 -24.39 -3.23
N GLY A 40 -11.93 -25.16 -2.81
CA GLY A 40 -11.85 -26.56 -3.18
C GLY A 40 -12.79 -27.40 -2.29
N PRO A 41 -12.63 -28.73 -2.29
CA PRO A 41 -13.42 -29.64 -1.44
C PRO A 41 -13.05 -29.58 0.07
N GLU A 42 -12.56 -28.43 0.56
CA GLU A 42 -11.78 -28.37 1.80
C GLU A 42 -12.59 -28.10 3.10
N ARG A 43 -11.98 -28.53 4.23
CA ARG A 43 -12.45 -28.35 5.61
C ARG A 43 -11.95 -27.04 6.21
N ARG A 44 -12.43 -26.68 7.42
CA ARG A 44 -11.92 -25.55 8.22
C ARG A 44 -10.38 -25.62 8.34
N GLY A 45 -9.70 -24.49 8.22
CA GLY A 45 -8.23 -24.37 8.33
C GLY A 45 -7.46 -24.58 7.01
N ALA A 46 -8.11 -25.10 5.97
CA ALA A 46 -7.46 -25.25 4.67
C ALA A 46 -7.24 -23.89 3.97
N PRO A 47 -6.20 -23.77 3.13
CA PRO A 47 -6.01 -22.61 2.25
C PRO A 47 -7.24 -22.35 1.41
N MET A 48 -7.61 -21.08 1.27
CA MET A 48 -8.72 -20.63 0.44
C MET A 48 -8.43 -19.24 -0.10
N ARG A 49 -9.04 -18.91 -1.25
CA ARG A 49 -8.98 -17.57 -1.85
C ARG A 49 -10.35 -16.94 -1.98
N ALA A 50 -10.44 -15.64 -1.71
CA ALA A 50 -11.59 -14.82 -2.08
C ALA A 50 -11.13 -13.65 -2.94
N PHE A 51 -12.07 -13.06 -3.67
CA PHE A 51 -11.80 -11.98 -4.59
C PHE A 51 -12.75 -10.83 -4.36
N THR A 52 -12.24 -9.62 -4.54
CA THR A 52 -13.05 -8.41 -4.68
C THR A 52 -12.65 -7.72 -5.98
N LYS A 53 -13.63 -7.34 -6.80
CA LYS A 53 -13.44 -6.49 -7.98
C LYS A 53 -14.24 -5.22 -7.77
N ILE A 54 -13.63 -4.07 -8.08
CA ILE A 54 -14.26 -2.75 -8.02
C ILE A 54 -14.05 -2.07 -9.36
N ASP A 55 -15.08 -1.46 -9.93
CA ASP A 55 -14.95 -0.70 -11.16
C ASP A 55 -15.96 0.45 -11.25
N THR A 56 -15.74 1.38 -12.17
CA THR A 56 -16.68 2.48 -12.44
C THR A 56 -17.79 2.09 -13.43
N ALA A 57 -17.76 0.85 -13.92
CA ALA A 57 -18.72 0.28 -14.84
C ALA A 57 -19.24 -1.08 -14.33
N PRO A 58 -20.43 -1.54 -14.78
CA PRO A 58 -20.97 -2.84 -14.37
C PRO A 58 -20.01 -4.00 -14.65
N ILE A 59 -19.77 -4.84 -13.64
CA ILE A 59 -18.85 -5.97 -13.73
C ILE A 59 -19.64 -7.25 -14.05
N GLY A 60 -19.39 -7.85 -15.22
CA GLY A 60 -19.96 -9.15 -15.60
C GLY A 60 -19.05 -10.34 -15.26
N ASP A 61 -17.75 -10.08 -15.11
CA ASP A 61 -16.71 -11.10 -14.98
C ASP A 61 -16.58 -11.65 -13.55
N ARG A 62 -16.91 -12.94 -13.41
CA ARG A 62 -16.82 -13.71 -12.16
C ARG A 62 -15.67 -14.73 -12.16
N SER A 63 -14.75 -14.67 -13.14
CA SER A 63 -13.57 -15.52 -13.12
C SER A 63 -12.66 -15.16 -11.95
N ALA A 64 -11.90 -16.15 -11.48
CA ALA A 64 -10.85 -15.93 -10.50
C ALA A 64 -9.88 -14.84 -10.98
N VAL A 65 -9.41 -14.02 -10.04
CA VAL A 65 -8.39 -13.01 -10.30
C VAL A 65 -7.03 -13.70 -10.26
N HIS A 66 -6.23 -13.49 -11.30
CA HIS A 66 -4.87 -14.04 -11.39
C HIS A 66 -3.80 -13.02 -11.02
N ARG A 67 -4.04 -11.74 -11.29
CA ARG A 67 -3.16 -10.62 -10.93
C ARG A 67 -3.97 -9.49 -10.36
N ALA A 68 -3.55 -8.95 -9.22
CA ALA A 68 -4.30 -7.94 -8.48
C ALA A 68 -3.42 -6.75 -8.08
N ALA A 69 -4.08 -5.60 -7.89
CA ALA A 69 -3.43 -4.43 -7.30
C ALA A 69 -3.12 -4.67 -5.82
N PHE A 70 -3.94 -5.47 -5.13
CA PHE A 70 -3.72 -5.83 -3.74
C PHE A 70 -3.86 -7.34 -3.57
N VAL A 71 -2.82 -7.97 -3.01
CA VAL A 71 -2.84 -9.39 -2.62
C VAL A 71 -2.69 -9.45 -1.11
N ILE A 72 -3.71 -9.93 -0.42
CA ILE A 72 -3.81 -9.88 1.04
C ILE A 72 -3.66 -11.28 1.60
N TYR A 73 -2.66 -11.50 2.44
CA TYR A 73 -2.42 -12.74 3.17
C TYR A 73 -2.80 -12.56 4.64
N LEU A 74 -3.89 -13.21 5.05
CA LEU A 74 -4.32 -13.23 6.46
C LEU A 74 -3.44 -14.12 7.34
N ASP A 75 -2.58 -14.93 6.74
CA ASP A 75 -1.67 -15.87 7.40
C ASP A 75 -0.39 -15.98 6.58
N GLU A 76 0.76 -15.71 7.21
CA GLU A 76 2.05 -15.76 6.53
C GLU A 76 2.46 -17.15 6.05
N THR A 77 1.87 -18.21 6.60
CA THR A 77 2.13 -19.60 6.17
C THR A 77 1.51 -19.95 4.82
N LEU A 78 0.74 -19.04 4.22
CA LEU A 78 0.14 -19.19 2.90
C LEU A 78 0.98 -18.53 1.79
N VAL A 79 2.02 -17.77 2.16
CA VAL A 79 2.93 -17.17 1.18
C VAL A 79 3.82 -18.28 0.62
N GLU A 80 3.74 -18.47 -0.69
CA GLU A 80 4.53 -19.45 -1.45
C GLU A 80 5.53 -18.73 -2.35
N ASP A 81 6.55 -19.46 -2.83
CA ASP A 81 7.47 -18.94 -3.83
C ASP A 81 6.69 -18.54 -5.10
N GLY A 82 7.03 -17.39 -5.69
CA GLY A 82 6.33 -16.86 -6.87
C GLY A 82 5.06 -16.07 -6.58
N TRP A 83 4.81 -15.68 -5.32
CA TRP A 83 3.71 -14.78 -4.94
C TRP A 83 3.67 -13.48 -5.76
N GLU A 84 4.81 -13.04 -6.29
CA GLU A 84 4.96 -11.88 -7.16
C GLU A 84 4.15 -12.00 -8.46
N ASP A 85 3.91 -13.22 -8.94
CA ASP A 85 3.15 -13.47 -10.17
C ASP A 85 1.67 -13.12 -10.02
N GLU A 86 1.17 -13.01 -8.78
CA GLU A 86 -0.18 -12.55 -8.46
C GLU A 86 -0.28 -11.01 -8.33
N LEU A 87 0.85 -10.29 -8.37
CA LEU A 87 0.83 -8.83 -8.38
C LEU A 87 0.68 -8.29 -9.81
N ALA A 88 -0.25 -7.36 -9.98
CA ALA A 88 -0.26 -6.47 -11.12
C ALA A 88 0.93 -5.48 -11.04
N PRO A 89 1.32 -4.82 -12.14
CA PRO A 89 2.32 -3.75 -12.09
C PRO A 89 1.93 -2.66 -11.07
N GLY A 90 2.83 -2.35 -10.14
CA GLY A 90 2.55 -1.41 -9.03
C GLY A 90 1.65 -1.97 -7.93
N GLY A 91 1.35 -3.28 -7.94
CA GLY A 91 0.58 -3.93 -6.91
C GLY A 91 1.35 -4.10 -5.60
N LEU A 92 0.60 -4.30 -4.52
CA LEU A 92 1.11 -4.40 -3.16
C LEU A 92 0.60 -5.68 -2.47
N MET A 93 1.48 -6.40 -1.80
CA MET A 93 1.13 -7.48 -0.90
C MET A 93 0.89 -6.95 0.51
N LEU A 94 -0.28 -7.21 1.08
CA LEU A 94 -0.58 -6.94 2.49
C LEU A 94 -0.45 -8.24 3.28
N LEU A 95 0.46 -8.28 4.26
CA LEU A 95 0.80 -9.51 4.95
C LEU A 95 0.57 -9.40 6.46
N ASN A 96 -0.15 -10.37 7.02
CA ASN A 96 -0.27 -10.51 8.47
C ASN A 96 1.04 -11.07 9.03
N THR A 97 1.91 -10.19 9.51
CA THR A 97 3.20 -10.57 10.09
C THR A 97 3.74 -9.49 11.01
N LYS A 98 4.59 -9.94 11.94
CA LYS A 98 5.41 -9.06 12.81
C LYS A 98 6.84 -8.93 12.33
N ARG A 99 7.23 -9.70 11.31
CA ARG A 99 8.59 -9.76 10.82
C ARG A 99 8.90 -8.49 10.02
N ALA A 100 10.14 -8.03 10.12
CA ALA A 100 10.66 -7.05 9.18
C ALA A 100 10.75 -7.71 7.80
N LEU A 101 10.41 -6.95 6.76
CA LEU A 101 10.38 -7.39 5.37
C LEU A 101 11.21 -6.40 4.56
N ASP A 102 12.05 -6.91 3.69
CA ASP A 102 12.98 -6.09 2.91
C ASP A 102 12.45 -5.74 1.51
N ASP A 103 11.34 -6.36 1.09
CA ASP A 103 10.73 -6.11 -0.21
C ASP A 103 9.73 -4.95 -0.12
N PRO A 104 9.93 -3.84 -0.88
CA PRO A 104 9.06 -2.67 -0.83
C PRO A 104 7.65 -2.93 -1.37
N ARG A 105 7.41 -4.04 -2.06
CA ARG A 105 6.09 -4.47 -2.53
C ARG A 105 5.29 -5.17 -1.45
N ILE A 106 5.83 -5.32 -0.24
CA ILE A 106 5.14 -5.98 0.88
C ILE A 106 4.96 -5.02 2.04
N LEU A 107 3.71 -4.84 2.45
CA LEU A 107 3.34 -4.14 3.68
C LEU A 107 2.97 -5.15 4.77
N GLY A 108 3.86 -5.31 5.75
CA GLY A 108 3.62 -6.13 6.95
C GLY A 108 2.80 -5.40 8.01
N ILE A 109 1.74 -6.04 8.51
CA ILE A 109 0.84 -5.53 9.55
C ILE A 109 0.64 -6.62 10.61
N ASP A 110 0.74 -6.27 11.90
CA ASP A 110 0.41 -7.19 13.00
C ASP A 110 -1.11 -7.31 13.20
N ALA A 111 -1.79 -7.88 12.20
CA ALA A 111 -3.25 -7.95 12.19
C ALA A 111 -3.79 -8.86 13.31
N ASP A 112 -3.05 -9.92 13.66
CA ASP A 112 -3.40 -10.77 14.80
C ASP A 112 -3.30 -10.02 16.13
N GLY A 113 -2.25 -9.22 16.34
CA GLY A 113 -2.09 -8.40 17.55
C GLY A 113 -3.18 -7.33 17.68
N ILE A 114 -3.43 -6.57 16.61
CA ILE A 114 -4.45 -5.51 16.58
C ILE A 114 -5.84 -6.09 16.87
N SER A 115 -6.22 -7.16 16.17
CA SER A 115 -7.53 -7.79 16.36
C SER A 115 -7.67 -8.45 17.73
N ALA A 116 -6.62 -9.11 18.24
CA ALA A 116 -6.63 -9.74 19.55
C ALA A 116 -6.79 -8.72 20.69
N ALA A 117 -6.19 -7.53 20.57
CA ALA A 117 -6.33 -6.47 21.56
C ALA A 117 -7.78 -6.00 21.75
N VAL A 118 -8.62 -6.12 20.72
CA VAL A 118 -10.03 -5.67 20.75
C VAL A 118 -11.01 -6.84 20.94
N LEU A 119 -10.75 -7.98 20.32
CA LEU A 119 -11.65 -9.14 20.30
C LEU A 119 -11.31 -10.20 21.34
N GLY A 120 -10.11 -10.15 21.93
CA GLY A 120 -9.56 -11.20 22.79
C GLY A 120 -9.10 -12.45 22.03
N ARG A 121 -9.07 -12.41 20.69
CA ARG A 121 -8.60 -13.50 19.81
C ARG A 121 -8.16 -12.96 18.44
N PRO A 122 -7.20 -13.61 17.77
CA PRO A 122 -6.70 -13.18 16.46
C PRO A 122 -7.73 -13.45 15.35
N ILE A 123 -8.34 -12.38 14.85
CA ILE A 123 -9.22 -12.42 13.68
C ILE A 123 -8.76 -11.27 12.76
N PRO A 124 -7.82 -11.54 11.84
CA PRO A 124 -7.06 -10.48 11.16
C PRO A 124 -7.84 -9.77 10.04
N ASN A 125 -8.94 -10.34 9.55
CA ASN A 125 -9.56 -9.91 8.30
C ASN A 125 -10.00 -8.43 8.27
N THR A 126 -10.55 -7.90 9.37
CA THR A 126 -11.03 -6.50 9.41
C THR A 126 -9.92 -5.48 9.63
N VAL A 127 -8.72 -5.91 10.06
CA VAL A 127 -7.54 -5.03 10.10
C VAL A 127 -7.19 -4.59 8.68
N PHE A 128 -7.13 -5.52 7.73
CA PHE A 128 -6.81 -5.19 6.33
C PHE A 128 -7.87 -4.32 5.67
N LEU A 129 -9.14 -4.40 6.10
CA LEU A 129 -10.16 -3.45 5.65
C LEU A 129 -9.85 -2.01 6.07
N GLY A 130 -9.21 -1.80 7.23
CA GLY A 130 -8.74 -0.48 7.65
C GLY A 130 -7.46 -0.03 6.96
N ALA A 131 -6.61 -0.97 6.53
CA ALA A 131 -5.40 -0.64 5.76
C ALA A 131 -5.72 -0.11 4.35
N ILE A 132 -6.68 -0.72 3.66
CA ILE A 132 -7.00 -0.41 2.26
C ILE A 132 -7.29 1.08 1.98
N PRO A 133 -8.18 1.78 2.72
CA PRO A 133 -8.48 3.19 2.42
C PRO A 133 -7.29 4.15 2.64
N ALA A 134 -6.22 3.72 3.31
CA ALA A 134 -4.98 4.50 3.38
C ALA A 134 -4.10 4.34 2.13
N LEU A 135 -4.33 3.30 1.33
CA LEU A 135 -3.49 2.89 0.19
C LEU A 135 -4.15 3.15 -1.17
N THR A 136 -5.46 3.39 -1.19
CA THR A 136 -6.21 3.68 -2.41
C THR A 136 -7.37 4.62 -2.13
N ALA A 137 -7.65 5.50 -3.10
CA ALA A 137 -8.79 6.42 -3.06
C ALA A 137 -10.11 5.77 -3.51
N ALA A 138 -10.11 4.48 -3.86
CA ALA A 138 -11.31 3.79 -4.36
C ALA A 138 -12.41 3.61 -3.31
N VAL A 139 -12.07 3.68 -2.02
CA VAL A 139 -12.99 3.60 -0.88
C VAL A 139 -12.47 4.49 0.24
N THR A 140 -13.37 5.13 0.99
CA THR A 140 -13.02 5.84 2.22
C THR A 140 -13.11 4.94 3.45
N ILE A 141 -12.62 5.41 4.60
CA ILE A 141 -12.83 4.70 5.87
C ILE A 141 -14.32 4.64 6.23
N GLU A 142 -15.10 5.69 5.91
CA GLU A 142 -16.55 5.71 6.10
C GLU A 142 -17.26 4.67 5.22
N ASP A 143 -16.81 4.49 3.98
CA ASP A 143 -17.32 3.44 3.10
C ASP A 143 -17.06 2.06 3.70
N ILE A 144 -15.86 1.82 4.25
CA ILE A 144 -15.51 0.56 4.93
C ILE A 144 -16.42 0.33 6.15
N HIS A 145 -16.67 1.37 6.95
CA HIS A 145 -17.59 1.29 8.08
C HIS A 145 -19.00 0.90 7.62
N ALA A 146 -19.52 1.56 6.58
CA ALA A 146 -20.82 1.24 6.01
C ALA A 146 -20.87 -0.19 5.44
N GLY A 147 -19.81 -0.64 4.76
CA GLY A 147 -19.69 -1.99 4.23
C GLY A 147 -19.68 -3.07 5.31
N ILE A 148 -19.05 -2.82 6.46
CA ILE A 148 -19.11 -3.69 7.63
C ILE A 148 -20.53 -3.73 8.19
N CYS A 149 -21.17 -2.57 8.38
CA CYS A 149 -22.51 -2.47 8.92
C CYS A 149 -23.55 -3.18 8.03
N ALA A 150 -23.41 -3.09 6.71
CA ALA A 150 -24.29 -3.74 5.74
C ALA A 150 -24.08 -5.26 5.64
N THR A 151 -22.89 -5.77 5.99
CA THR A 151 -22.52 -7.18 5.75
C THR A 151 -22.53 -8.03 7.03
N MET A 152 -22.13 -7.46 8.16
CA MET A 152 -21.95 -8.19 9.42
C MET A 152 -23.16 -8.02 10.36
N PRO A 153 -23.41 -8.98 11.28
CA PRO A 153 -24.39 -8.80 12.35
C PRO A 153 -24.06 -7.61 13.26
N GLU A 154 -25.08 -6.85 13.68
CA GLU A 154 -24.96 -5.63 14.49
C GLU A 154 -24.07 -5.76 15.73
N LYS A 155 -24.22 -6.88 16.45
CA LYS A 155 -23.39 -7.19 17.63
C LYS A 155 -21.87 -7.20 17.38
N LEU A 156 -21.44 -7.28 16.13
CA LEU A 156 -20.03 -7.28 15.74
C LEU A 156 -19.52 -5.89 15.31
N HIS A 157 -20.40 -4.92 15.05
CA HIS A 157 -20.02 -3.64 14.44
C HIS A 157 -19.01 -2.87 15.29
N ALA A 158 -19.38 -2.49 16.51
CA ALA A 158 -18.58 -1.58 17.34
C ALA A 158 -17.10 -2.02 17.50
N LYS A 159 -16.87 -3.33 17.70
CA LYS A 159 -15.50 -3.85 17.83
C LYS A 159 -14.74 -3.88 16.51
N ASN A 160 -15.40 -4.22 15.40
CA ASN A 160 -14.75 -4.25 14.09
C ASN A 160 -14.47 -2.84 13.54
N LEU A 161 -15.36 -1.88 13.76
CA LEU A 161 -15.12 -0.48 13.40
C LEU A 161 -13.90 0.07 14.14
N ARG A 162 -13.79 -0.20 15.45
CA ARG A 162 -12.59 0.17 16.22
C ARG A 162 -11.30 -0.46 15.66
N ILE A 163 -11.35 -1.70 15.17
CA ILE A 163 -10.19 -2.35 14.54
C ILE A 163 -9.81 -1.64 13.24
N VAL A 164 -10.80 -1.29 12.41
CA VAL A 164 -10.61 -0.54 11.17
C VAL A 164 -9.95 0.80 11.46
N ASP A 165 -10.46 1.57 12.44
CA ASP A 165 -9.90 2.86 12.83
C ASP A 165 -8.42 2.77 13.24
N VAL A 166 -8.09 1.77 14.07
CA VAL A 166 -6.71 1.54 14.52
C VAL A 166 -5.80 1.19 13.35
N ALA A 167 -6.23 0.27 12.49
CA ALA A 167 -5.45 -0.16 11.33
C ALA A 167 -5.24 0.96 10.31
N PHE A 168 -6.28 1.76 10.06
CA PHE A 168 -6.20 2.93 9.17
C PHE A 168 -5.20 3.95 9.71
N ALA A 169 -5.30 4.32 10.99
CA ALA A 169 -4.39 5.27 11.60
C ALA A 169 -2.93 4.80 11.54
N GLU A 170 -2.70 3.51 11.79
CA GLU A 170 -1.36 2.90 11.70
C GLU A 170 -0.81 2.99 10.27
N VAL A 171 -1.55 2.54 9.26
CA VAL A 171 -1.07 2.53 7.88
C VAL A 171 -0.93 3.94 7.31
N ALA A 172 -1.91 4.82 7.53
CA ALA A 172 -1.84 6.21 7.07
C ALA A 172 -0.62 6.94 7.66
N SER A 173 -0.25 6.67 8.92
CA SER A 173 0.94 7.27 9.53
C SER A 173 2.24 6.83 8.85
N ARG A 174 2.31 5.57 8.39
CA ARG A 174 3.45 5.03 7.64
C ARG A 174 3.54 5.66 6.25
N GLU A 175 2.42 5.79 5.54
CA GLU A 175 2.38 6.43 4.22
C GLU A 175 2.79 7.91 4.28
N ILE A 176 2.34 8.63 5.32
CA ILE A 176 2.75 10.01 5.56
C ILE A 176 4.26 10.10 5.83
N ALA A 177 4.80 9.16 6.62
CA ALA A 177 6.24 9.10 6.90
C ALA A 177 7.04 8.80 5.61
N ALA A 178 6.65 7.77 4.84
CA ALA A 178 7.29 7.41 3.59
C ALA A 178 7.27 8.57 2.58
N THR A 179 6.13 9.25 2.45
CA THR A 179 6.00 10.45 1.59
C THR A 179 6.93 11.57 2.05
N ARG A 180 7.04 11.80 3.37
CA ARG A 180 7.92 12.83 3.94
C ARG A 180 9.39 12.51 3.67
N ASP A 181 9.78 11.25 3.81
CA ASP A 181 11.16 10.79 3.57
C ASP A 181 11.53 10.94 2.09
N LEU A 182 10.60 10.64 1.18
CA LEU A 182 10.78 10.87 -0.26
C LEU A 182 10.95 12.36 -0.59
N VAL A 183 10.09 13.23 -0.04
CA VAL A 183 10.19 14.68 -0.23
C VAL A 183 11.51 15.23 0.34
N ALA A 184 11.94 14.76 1.51
CA ALA A 184 13.21 15.16 2.11
C ALA A 184 14.41 14.71 1.26
N ALA A 185 14.37 13.48 0.71
CA ALA A 185 15.41 12.97 -0.18
C ALA A 185 15.50 13.76 -1.49
N GLU A 186 14.36 14.12 -2.08
CA GLU A 186 14.30 14.94 -3.30
C GLU A 186 14.82 16.37 -3.07
N GLN A 187 14.48 16.97 -1.92
CA GLN A 187 15.01 18.27 -1.51
C GLN A 187 16.53 18.24 -1.30
N ALA A 188 17.04 17.23 -0.61
CA ALA A 188 18.48 17.05 -0.42
C ALA A 188 19.22 16.85 -1.75
N ALA A 189 18.67 16.08 -2.69
CA ALA A 189 19.24 15.91 -4.02
C ALA A 189 19.27 17.22 -4.83
N THR A 190 18.23 18.05 -4.68
CA THR A 190 18.13 19.37 -5.33
C THR A 190 19.18 20.34 -4.77
N GLU A 191 19.37 20.38 -3.45
CA GLU A 191 20.38 21.22 -2.78
C GLU A 191 21.81 20.82 -3.18
N VAL A 192 22.12 19.52 -3.24
CA VAL A 192 23.43 19.03 -3.68
C VAL A 192 23.71 19.44 -5.13
N THR A 193 22.71 19.35 -6.01
CA THR A 193 22.83 19.75 -7.42
C THR A 193 23.08 21.26 -7.55
N ALA A 194 22.40 22.08 -6.75
CA ALA A 194 22.60 23.53 -6.72
C ALA A 194 24.02 23.90 -6.27
N VAL A 195 24.53 23.26 -5.21
CA VAL A 195 25.89 23.50 -4.68
C VAL A 195 26.97 23.11 -5.70
N LEU A 196 26.77 22.02 -6.45
CA LEU A 196 27.70 21.63 -7.52
C LEU A 196 27.69 22.62 -8.68
N SER A 197 26.50 23.09 -9.09
CA SER A 197 26.38 24.12 -10.12
C SER A 197 27.06 25.45 -9.74
N GLU A 198 26.97 25.88 -8.47
CA GLU A 198 27.66 27.08 -7.99
C GLU A 198 29.18 26.91 -8.01
N LYS A 199 29.69 25.74 -7.62
CA LYS A 199 31.13 25.44 -7.65
C LYS A 199 31.67 25.41 -9.08
N ASP A 200 30.95 24.79 -10.01
CA ASP A 200 31.36 24.74 -11.43
C ASP A 200 31.40 26.15 -12.05
N ALA A 201 30.43 27.00 -11.71
CA ALA A 201 30.43 28.40 -12.14
C ALA A 201 31.63 29.18 -11.57
N MET A 202 31.97 28.96 -10.29
CA MET A 202 33.13 29.57 -9.65
C MET A 202 34.46 29.10 -10.25
N PHE A 203 34.58 27.80 -10.58
CA PHE A 203 35.76 27.27 -11.26
C PHE A 203 35.89 27.78 -12.68
N SER A 204 34.77 27.95 -13.41
CA SER A 204 34.76 28.56 -14.75
C SER A 204 35.22 30.02 -14.71
N LEU A 205 34.71 30.80 -13.75
CA LEU A 205 35.10 32.21 -13.58
C LEU A 205 36.59 32.35 -13.19
N ALA A 206 37.09 31.48 -12.30
CA ALA A 206 38.50 31.45 -11.94
C ALA A 206 39.41 31.08 -13.13
N ALA A 207 38.96 30.17 -14.00
CA ALA A 207 39.67 29.81 -15.21
C ALA A 207 39.71 30.96 -16.23
N GLU A 208 38.60 31.69 -16.43
CA GLU A 208 38.55 32.88 -17.29
C GLU A 208 39.48 33.99 -16.77
N MET A 209 39.49 34.26 -15.47
CA MET A 209 40.39 35.25 -14.86
C MET A 209 41.88 34.90 -15.00
N LEU A 210 42.22 33.61 -15.03
CA LEU A 210 43.59 33.16 -15.26
C LEU A 210 44.03 33.32 -16.73
N VAL A 211 43.11 33.15 -17.68
CA VAL A 211 43.37 33.36 -19.11
C VAL A 211 43.50 34.85 -19.45
N GLU A 212 42.76 35.74 -18.77
CA GLU A 212 42.93 37.20 -18.93
C GLU A 212 44.17 37.76 -18.20
N GLY A 213 44.79 36.98 -17.31
CA GLY A 213 45.99 37.36 -16.55
C GLY A 213 47.31 37.28 -17.31
N GLU A 214 47.37 36.60 -18.46
CA GLU A 214 48.58 36.45 -19.30
C GLU A 214 48.84 37.63 -20.25
N GLY A 215 48.13 38.76 -20.09
CA GLY A 215 48.14 39.90 -21.01
C GLY A 215 48.92 41.16 -20.56
N ARG A 216 49.88 41.06 -19.65
CA ARG A 216 50.81 42.19 -19.38
C ARG A 216 52.25 41.73 -19.45
N ASP A 217 52.79 41.77 -20.67
CA ASP A 217 54.23 41.84 -20.91
C ASP A 217 54.83 42.93 -20.02
N PHE A 218 55.60 42.50 -19.02
CA PHE A 218 56.52 43.39 -18.35
C PHE A 218 57.77 43.46 -19.23
N ASP A 219 57.73 44.37 -20.21
CA ASP A 219 58.85 44.63 -21.12
C ASP A 219 59.99 45.29 -20.33
N VAL A 220 61.05 44.52 -20.09
CA VAL A 220 62.32 45.00 -19.55
C VAL A 220 63.24 45.30 -20.73
N ARG A 221 62.96 46.38 -21.45
CA ARG A 221 63.89 47.07 -22.33
C ARG A 221 63.33 48.44 -22.68
N ASP A 222 64.22 49.44 -22.60
CA ASP A 222 64.05 50.86 -22.94
C ASP A 222 63.35 51.74 -21.87
N CYS A 223 63.92 52.88 -21.41
CA CYS A 223 64.60 53.96 -22.14
C CYS A 223 63.77 54.51 -23.29
#